data_AF-B3T1L0-F1
#
_entry.id   AF-B3T1L0-F1
#
_cell.length_a   1.000
_cell.length_b   1.000
_cell.length_c   1.000
_cell.angle_alpha   90.00
_cell.angle_beta   90.00
_cell.angle_gamma   90.00
#
_symmetry.space_group_name_H-M   'P 1'
#
loop_
_entity.id
_entity.type
_entity.pdbx_description
1 polymer ?
#
loop_
_entity_poly.entity_id
_entity_poly.type
_entity_poly.pdbx_seq_one_letter_code
_entity_poly.pdbx_strand_id
1 'polypeptide(L)'
;MEPTFFEPQDWVAQTADWQAPMQSDKQYELTRGEGLRVWEACRHRAQAAQPVGQARYRPPRLVPPRLRQGTFRIAVSEAYDWGCAVSQEHSVPALDEAHIRPVEDDGPYSVSNGLLLRADIHRLFDRGYVTVTPDLHVEVSGRLREDYENGRSYYPFHGGMVRTPQRFEDRPTGSIRCYYPCQCGRCAPAVWTAEWRCRIEDRSFGRWCHGRNRRHRITPGWLRRDHHRSMEAPR
;
A
#
# COMPACT_ATOMS: atom_id res chain seq x y z
N MET A 1 -33.87 -5.05 -13.28
CA MET A 1 -33.88 -3.79 -14.05
C MET A 1 -32.45 -3.33 -14.16
N GLU A 2 -31.94 -3.19 -15.38
CA GLU A 2 -30.64 -2.55 -15.58
C GLU A 2 -30.79 -1.04 -15.30
N PRO A 3 -29.79 -0.41 -14.66
CA PRO A 3 -29.82 1.03 -14.45
C PRO A 3 -29.66 1.76 -15.80
N THR A 4 -30.68 2.52 -16.19
CA THR A 4 -30.67 3.34 -17.41
C THR A 4 -30.27 4.78 -17.05
N PHE A 5 -29.24 5.30 -17.71
CA PHE A 5 -28.83 6.70 -17.59
C PHE A 5 -29.47 7.53 -18.69
N PHE A 6 -29.95 8.71 -18.35
CA PHE A 6 -30.59 9.64 -19.28
C PHE A 6 -29.58 10.70 -19.75
N GLU A 7 -29.64 11.04 -21.04
CA GLU A 7 -28.98 12.23 -21.57
C GLU A 7 -29.55 13.50 -20.91
N PRO A 8 -28.80 14.63 -20.87
CA PRO A 8 -29.26 15.87 -20.25
C PRO A 8 -30.64 16.34 -20.72
N GLN A 9 -30.98 16.13 -22.00
CA GLN A 9 -32.32 16.46 -22.53
C GLN A 9 -33.45 15.62 -21.94
N ASP A 10 -33.14 14.43 -21.42
CA ASP A 10 -34.07 13.47 -20.86
C ASP A 10 -34.06 13.47 -19.33
N TRP A 11 -33.40 14.44 -18.69
CA TRP A 11 -33.42 14.52 -17.24
C TRP A 11 -34.83 14.77 -16.70
N VAL A 12 -35.15 14.07 -15.61
CA VAL A 12 -36.41 14.27 -14.89
C VAL A 12 -36.24 15.45 -13.95
N ALA A 13 -37.14 16.42 -14.05
CA ALA A 13 -37.14 17.58 -13.16
C ALA A 13 -37.22 17.14 -11.70
N GLN A 14 -36.34 17.72 -10.88
CA GLN A 14 -36.25 17.48 -9.44
C GLN A 14 -37.61 17.69 -8.73
N THR A 15 -37.79 17.06 -7.57
CA THR A 15 -39.01 17.26 -6.78
C THR A 15 -39.13 18.72 -6.33
N ALA A 16 -40.35 19.26 -6.36
CA ALA A 16 -40.60 20.67 -6.02
C ALA A 16 -40.31 21.01 -4.54
N ASP A 17 -40.32 20.01 -3.67
CA ASP A 17 -40.05 20.10 -2.23
C ASP A 17 -38.57 19.83 -1.88
N TRP A 18 -37.70 19.76 -2.89
CA TRP A 18 -36.28 19.53 -2.68
C TRP A 18 -35.58 20.78 -2.11
N GLN A 19 -35.22 20.73 -0.83
CA GLN A 19 -34.36 21.73 -0.19
C GLN A 19 -32.88 21.35 -0.28
N ALA A 20 -32.04 22.33 -0.64
CA ALA A 20 -30.68 22.09 -1.14
C ALA A 20 -29.53 21.86 -0.14
N PRO A 21 -29.63 21.91 1.20
CA PRO A 21 -28.47 21.58 2.03
C PRO A 21 -28.76 20.55 3.13
N MET A 22 -29.19 19.34 2.78
CA MET A 22 -28.83 18.15 3.56
C MET A 22 -29.05 16.88 2.73
N GLN A 23 -27.95 16.17 2.44
CA GLN A 23 -27.95 14.84 1.84
C GLN A 23 -28.40 13.83 2.93
N SER A 24 -29.67 13.91 3.33
CA SER A 24 -30.33 12.89 4.15
C SER A 24 -31.18 12.01 3.25
N ASP A 25 -31.31 10.73 3.60
CA ASP A 25 -32.14 9.74 2.89
C ASP A 25 -33.62 10.18 2.86
N LYS A 26 -33.98 11.02 1.88
CA LYS A 26 -35.37 11.43 1.65
C LYS A 26 -36.11 10.30 0.97
N GLN A 27 -37.09 9.77 1.67
CA GLN A 27 -38.00 8.76 1.13
C GLN A 27 -39.23 9.46 0.55
N TYR A 28 -39.63 9.05 -0.64
CA TYR A 28 -40.81 9.54 -1.32
C TYR A 28 -41.81 8.40 -1.51
N GLU A 29 -43.08 8.69 -1.27
CA GLU A 29 -44.16 7.74 -1.55
C GLU A 29 -44.36 7.61 -3.08
N LEU A 30 -44.31 6.38 -3.61
CA LEU A 30 -44.36 6.12 -5.06
C LEU A 30 -45.79 5.94 -5.60
N THR A 31 -46.81 6.09 -4.77
CA THR A 31 -48.23 5.90 -5.14
C THR A 31 -48.97 7.23 -5.29
N ARG A 32 -48.39 8.35 -4.85
CA ARG A 32 -48.98 9.69 -4.96
C ARG A 32 -47.94 10.80 -4.83
N GLY A 33 -48.29 12.02 -5.24
CA GLY A 33 -47.47 13.22 -5.07
C GLY A 33 -46.20 13.22 -5.91
N GLU A 34 -45.18 13.95 -5.45
CA GLU A 34 -43.93 14.17 -6.19
C GLU A 34 -43.13 12.88 -6.44
N GLY A 35 -43.20 11.91 -5.53
CA GLY A 35 -42.55 10.60 -5.69
C GLY A 35 -43.10 9.82 -6.88
N LEU A 36 -44.42 9.73 -7.00
CA LEU A 36 -45.08 9.11 -8.15
C LEU A 36 -44.72 9.84 -9.47
N ARG A 37 -44.76 11.18 -9.48
CA ARG A 37 -44.43 11.98 -10.68
C ARG A 37 -43.02 11.67 -11.19
N VAL A 38 -42.02 11.71 -10.30
CA VAL A 38 -40.62 11.43 -10.67
C VAL A 38 -40.47 9.97 -11.10
N TRP A 39 -41.10 9.03 -10.39
CA TRP A 39 -41.05 7.61 -10.73
C TRP A 39 -41.62 7.31 -12.11
N GLU A 40 -42.80 7.82 -12.44
CA GLU A 40 -43.44 7.62 -13.73
C GLU A 40 -42.63 8.27 -14.86
N ALA A 41 -42.10 9.47 -14.63
CA ALA A 41 -41.24 10.18 -15.56
C ALA A 41 -39.95 9.42 -15.86
N CYS A 42 -39.31 8.82 -14.85
CA CYS A 42 -38.15 7.95 -15.01
C CYS A 42 -38.52 6.65 -15.73
N ARG A 43 -39.62 6.00 -15.34
CA ARG A 43 -40.07 4.74 -15.94
C ARG A 43 -40.38 4.90 -17.43
N HIS A 44 -41.10 5.96 -17.80
CA HIS A 44 -41.44 6.25 -19.19
C HIS A 44 -40.20 6.52 -20.05
N ARG A 45 -39.23 7.30 -19.54
CA ARG A 45 -37.98 7.57 -20.26
C ARG A 45 -37.07 6.35 -20.33
N ALA A 46 -37.01 5.53 -19.28
CA ALA A 46 -36.25 4.28 -19.31
C ALA A 46 -36.80 3.27 -20.33
N GLN A 47 -38.10 3.29 -20.60
CA GLN A 47 -38.71 2.48 -21.67
C GLN A 47 -38.40 3.00 -23.08
N ALA A 48 -38.21 4.32 -23.23
CA ALA A 48 -37.92 4.96 -24.51
C ALA A 48 -36.41 5.10 -24.81
N ALA A 49 -35.56 5.03 -23.78
CA ALA A 49 -34.13 5.19 -23.91
C ALA A 49 -33.53 3.98 -24.64
N GLN A 50 -32.83 4.25 -25.74
CA GLN A 50 -31.90 3.28 -26.30
C GLN A 50 -30.67 3.20 -25.39
N PRO A 51 -30.04 2.03 -25.22
CA PRO A 51 -28.84 1.91 -24.41
C PRO A 51 -27.75 2.82 -24.96
N VAL A 52 -27.46 3.91 -24.26
CA VAL A 52 -26.42 4.86 -24.67
C VAL A 52 -25.07 4.31 -24.27
N GLY A 53 -24.34 3.79 -25.27
CA GLY A 53 -22.92 3.48 -25.18
C GLY A 53 -22.55 2.36 -24.21
N GLN A 54 -21.43 1.71 -24.45
CA GLN A 54 -20.83 0.82 -23.46
C GLN A 54 -20.35 1.68 -22.28
N ALA A 55 -21.22 1.89 -21.28
CA ALA A 55 -20.78 2.31 -19.97
C ALA A 55 -19.63 1.38 -19.58
N ARG A 56 -18.44 1.93 -19.32
CA ARG A 56 -17.33 1.20 -18.70
C ARG A 56 -17.69 0.94 -17.24
N TYR A 57 -18.82 0.27 -17.01
CA TYR A 57 -19.29 -0.09 -15.71
C TYR A 57 -18.42 -1.24 -15.24
N ARG A 58 -17.57 -0.95 -14.26
CA ARG A 58 -16.89 -2.02 -13.53
C ARG A 58 -17.99 -2.74 -12.74
N PRO A 59 -18.25 -4.03 -12.96
CA PRO A 59 -19.28 -4.74 -12.22
C PRO A 59 -19.04 -4.56 -10.71
N PRO A 60 -20.11 -4.38 -9.91
CA PRO A 60 -20.00 -4.18 -8.47
C PRO A 60 -19.25 -5.37 -7.91
N ARG A 61 -18.05 -5.10 -7.41
CA ARG A 61 -17.23 -6.12 -6.80
C ARG A 61 -17.67 -6.20 -5.35
N LEU A 62 -18.30 -7.31 -4.98
CA LEU A 62 -18.50 -7.64 -3.57
C LEU A 62 -17.11 -7.71 -2.93
N VAL A 63 -16.76 -6.68 -2.16
CA VAL A 63 -15.57 -6.69 -1.32
C VAL A 63 -16.03 -7.26 0.01
N PRO A 64 -15.64 -8.49 0.38
CA PRO A 64 -16.01 -9.02 1.68
C PRO A 64 -15.48 -8.07 2.76
N PRO A 65 -16.31 -7.67 3.74
CA PRO A 65 -15.84 -6.85 4.83
C PRO A 65 -14.71 -7.59 5.53
N ARG A 66 -13.53 -6.98 5.54
CA ARG A 66 -12.36 -7.53 6.23
C ARG A 66 -12.55 -7.23 7.73
N LEU A 67 -13.45 -7.99 8.37
CA LEU A 67 -13.92 -7.80 9.73
C LEU A 67 -12.78 -7.56 10.74
N ARG A 68 -11.66 -8.28 10.58
CA ARG A 68 -10.47 -8.12 11.44
C ARG A 68 -9.64 -6.87 11.13
N GLN A 69 -9.67 -6.37 9.90
CA GLN A 69 -8.92 -5.18 9.50
C GLN A 69 -9.59 -3.89 9.99
N GLY A 70 -10.93 -3.87 10.07
CA GLY A 70 -11.67 -2.72 10.58
C GLY A 70 -11.40 -2.47 12.07
N THR A 71 -11.49 -3.53 12.89
CA THR A 71 -11.20 -3.43 14.34
C THR A 71 -9.73 -3.13 14.60
N PHE A 72 -8.82 -3.68 13.80
CA PHE A 72 -7.39 -3.46 13.95
C PHE A 72 -7.01 -2.00 13.68
N ARG A 73 -7.50 -1.43 12.57
CA ARG A 73 -7.26 -0.02 12.23
C ARG A 73 -7.74 0.91 13.34
N ILE A 74 -8.94 0.68 13.89
CA ILE A 74 -9.50 1.50 14.96
C ILE A 74 -8.62 1.40 16.22
N ALA A 75 -8.28 0.19 16.65
CA ALA A 75 -7.46 -0.04 17.84
C ALA A 75 -6.07 0.62 17.73
N VAL A 76 -5.39 0.48 16.58
CA VAL A 76 -4.11 1.17 16.33
C VAL A 76 -4.31 2.69 16.30
N SER A 77 -5.37 3.18 15.68
CA SER A 77 -5.63 4.63 15.61
C SER A 77 -5.82 5.24 17.00
N GLU A 78 -6.58 4.57 17.87
CA GLU A 78 -6.78 4.98 19.26
C GLU A 78 -5.49 4.94 20.07
N ALA A 79 -4.69 3.87 19.94
CA ALA A 79 -3.43 3.73 20.67
C ALA A 79 -2.39 4.82 20.37
N TYR A 80 -2.47 5.43 19.18
CA TYR A 80 -1.61 6.53 18.74
C TYR A 80 -2.28 7.92 18.88
N ASP A 81 -3.42 8.01 19.57
CA ASP A 81 -4.25 9.21 19.68
C ASP A 81 -4.49 9.90 18.32
N TRP A 82 -4.81 9.09 17.31
CA TRP A 82 -5.09 9.55 15.94
C TRP A 82 -3.97 10.41 15.33
N GLY A 83 -2.72 10.17 15.72
CA GLY A 83 -1.55 10.88 15.22
C GLY A 83 -0.53 9.96 14.57
N CYS A 84 -0.02 10.36 13.41
CA CYS A 84 1.07 9.65 12.73
C CYS A 84 2.28 9.48 13.67
N ALA A 85 2.77 8.25 13.79
CA ALA A 85 3.89 7.88 14.64
C ALA A 85 5.20 8.61 14.26
N VAL A 86 5.35 8.99 12.98
CA VAL A 86 6.54 9.64 12.43
C VAL A 86 6.37 11.16 12.33
N SER A 87 5.32 11.61 11.65
CA SER A 87 5.15 13.03 11.31
C SER A 87 4.24 13.80 12.26
N GLN A 88 3.56 13.12 13.20
CA GLN A 88 2.55 13.70 14.09
C GLN A 88 1.40 14.41 13.36
N GLU A 89 1.13 14.01 12.11
CA GLU A 89 -0.06 14.44 11.37
C GLU A 89 -1.32 13.86 12.03
N HIS A 90 -2.38 14.67 12.17
CA HIS A 90 -3.64 14.31 12.83
C HIS A 90 -4.86 14.31 11.90
N SER A 91 -4.67 14.66 10.63
CA SER A 91 -5.70 14.60 9.61
C SER A 91 -6.06 13.14 9.34
N VAL A 92 -7.07 12.62 10.03
CA VAL A 92 -7.52 11.21 9.98
C VAL A 92 -7.63 10.64 8.55
N PRO A 93 -8.15 11.37 7.53
CA PRO A 93 -8.20 10.85 6.16
C PRO A 93 -6.83 10.60 5.50
N ALA A 94 -5.76 11.19 6.03
CA ALA A 94 -4.39 11.00 5.56
C ALA A 94 -3.64 9.87 6.30
N LEU A 95 -4.27 9.23 7.29
CA LEU A 95 -3.66 8.21 8.14
C LEU A 95 -4.13 6.81 7.76
N ASP A 96 -3.15 5.92 7.66
CA ASP A 96 -3.33 4.49 7.46
C ASP A 96 -2.62 3.72 8.58
N GLU A 97 -3.16 2.56 8.92
CA GLU A 97 -2.50 1.58 9.78
C GLU A 97 -1.53 0.75 8.93
N ALA A 98 -0.31 0.55 9.44
CA ALA A 98 0.73 -0.27 8.85
C ALA A 98 1.13 -1.41 9.81
N HIS A 99 1.25 -2.63 9.29
CA HIS A 99 1.76 -3.75 10.07
C HIS A 99 3.30 -3.71 10.10
N ILE A 100 3.90 -3.87 11.27
CA ILE A 100 5.35 -4.00 11.44
C ILE A 100 5.83 -5.33 10.82
N ARG A 101 5.18 -6.44 11.19
CA ARG A 101 5.28 -7.74 10.52
C ARG A 101 4.09 -7.88 9.56
N PRO A 102 4.31 -7.98 8.23
CA PRO A 102 3.24 -8.15 7.27
C PRO A 102 2.36 -9.35 7.58
N VAL A 103 1.06 -9.25 7.27
CA VAL A 103 0.10 -10.35 7.41
C VAL A 103 0.53 -11.58 6.60
N GLU A 104 1.16 -11.36 5.45
CA GLU A 104 1.69 -12.43 4.57
C GLU A 104 2.79 -13.28 5.25
N ASP A 105 3.45 -12.72 6.27
CA ASP A 105 4.47 -13.36 7.09
C ASP A 105 3.96 -13.69 8.50
N ASP A 106 2.67 -14.03 8.60
CA ASP A 106 1.98 -14.39 9.85
C ASP A 106 2.00 -13.24 10.89
N GLY A 107 1.91 -12.00 10.43
CA GLY A 107 1.75 -10.80 11.24
C GLY A 107 0.45 -10.81 12.06
N PRO A 108 0.50 -10.66 13.40
CA PRO A 108 -0.70 -10.61 14.21
C PRO A 108 -1.41 -9.26 14.03
N TYR A 109 -2.74 -9.27 14.13
CA TYR A 109 -3.56 -8.06 14.23
C TYR A 109 -3.55 -7.52 15.68
N SER A 110 -2.37 -7.29 16.26
CA SER A 110 -2.19 -6.71 17.59
C SER A 110 -1.68 -5.28 17.49
N VAL A 111 -2.10 -4.40 18.41
CA VAL A 111 -1.67 -2.98 18.41
C VAL A 111 -0.15 -2.86 18.43
N SER A 112 0.53 -3.76 19.17
CA SER A 112 1.99 -3.87 19.22
C SER A 112 2.66 -4.26 17.90
N ASN A 113 1.92 -4.77 16.92
CA ASN A 113 2.38 -5.02 15.55
C ASN A 113 1.92 -3.91 14.59
N GLY A 114 1.32 -2.82 15.08
CA GLY A 114 0.79 -1.73 14.30
C GLY A 114 1.53 -0.41 14.48
N LEU A 115 1.70 0.33 13.40
CA LEU A 115 2.08 1.73 13.38
C LEU A 115 0.96 2.53 12.71
N LEU A 116 0.57 3.67 13.30
CA LEU A 116 -0.27 4.63 12.60
C LEU A 116 0.61 5.58 11.80
N LEU A 117 0.49 5.59 10.48
CA LEU A 117 1.37 6.35 9.59
C LEU A 117 0.58 7.20 8.61
N ARG A 118 1.18 8.30 8.16
CA ARG A 118 0.68 9.03 7.00
C ARG A 118 0.73 8.12 5.77
N ALA A 119 -0.28 8.17 4.91
CA ALA A 119 -0.45 7.21 3.81
C ALA A 119 0.74 7.14 2.83
N ASP A 120 1.47 8.23 2.64
CA ASP A 120 2.72 8.25 1.88
C ASP A 120 3.87 7.53 2.60
N ILE A 121 4.07 7.79 3.90
CA ILE A 121 5.08 7.14 4.74
C ILE A 121 4.78 5.64 4.85
N HIS A 122 3.53 5.25 5.04
CA HIS A 122 3.10 3.85 5.02
C HIS A 122 3.52 3.14 3.72
N ARG A 123 3.20 3.73 2.56
CA ARG A 123 3.59 3.15 1.26
C ARG A 123 5.09 3.01 1.08
N LEU A 124 5.88 3.91 1.66
CA LEU A 124 7.33 3.85 1.66
C LEU A 124 7.86 2.80 2.65
N PHE A 125 7.19 2.65 3.79
CA PHE A 125 7.48 1.63 4.79
C PHE A 125 7.30 0.23 4.20
N ASP A 126 6.15 -0.05 3.59
CA ASP A 126 5.85 -1.32 2.92
C ASP A 126 6.84 -1.68 1.81
N ARG A 127 7.45 -0.67 1.18
CA ARG A 127 8.42 -0.84 0.08
C ARG A 127 9.87 -0.84 0.57
N GLY A 128 10.11 -0.65 1.87
CA GLY A 128 11.45 -0.64 2.46
C GLY A 128 12.27 0.63 2.20
N TYR A 129 11.63 1.72 1.80
CA TYR A 129 12.29 3.03 1.67
C TYR A 129 12.34 3.80 3.00
N VAL A 130 11.39 3.50 3.90
CA VAL A 130 11.36 4.00 5.28
C VAL A 130 11.26 2.78 6.19
N THR A 131 11.89 2.83 7.35
CA THR A 131 11.75 1.78 8.37
C THR A 131 11.84 2.40 9.77
N VAL A 132 11.56 1.61 10.79
CA VAL A 132 11.72 1.98 12.19
C VAL A 132 12.75 1.03 12.79
N THR A 133 13.71 1.52 13.57
CA THR A 133 14.71 0.66 14.22
C THR A 133 14.14 0.03 15.49
N PRO A 134 14.76 -1.04 16.02
CA PRO A 134 14.40 -1.57 17.34
C PRO A 134 14.46 -0.53 18.47
N ASP A 135 15.32 0.48 18.32
CA ASP A 135 15.43 1.62 19.24
C ASP A 135 14.38 2.73 18.95
N LEU A 136 13.37 2.44 18.13
CA LEU A 136 12.26 3.32 17.77
C LEU A 136 12.67 4.60 17.03
N HIS A 137 13.74 4.55 16.24
CA HIS A 137 14.13 5.66 15.37
C HIS A 137 13.68 5.41 13.93
N VAL A 138 13.29 6.47 13.23
CA VAL A 138 12.94 6.40 11.81
C VAL A 138 14.22 6.38 10.98
N GLU A 139 14.31 5.44 10.06
CA GLU A 139 15.41 5.34 9.10
C GLU A 139 14.85 5.51 7.69
N VAL A 140 15.37 6.50 6.97
CA VAL A 140 15.02 6.77 5.57
C VAL A 140 16.16 6.32 4.68
N SER A 141 15.88 5.42 3.74
CA SER A 141 16.85 4.83 2.83
C SER A 141 17.33 5.81 1.78
N GLY A 142 18.64 5.82 1.51
CA GLY A 142 19.26 6.58 0.41
C GLY A 142 18.74 6.17 -0.97
N ARG A 143 18.12 4.99 -1.09
CA ARG A 143 17.50 4.50 -2.32
C ARG A 143 16.41 5.42 -2.88
N LEU A 144 15.74 6.22 -2.04
CA LEU A 144 14.80 7.23 -2.55
C LEU A 144 15.46 8.26 -3.47
N ARG A 145 16.72 8.62 -3.17
CA ARG A 145 17.52 9.50 -4.03
C ARG A 145 18.04 8.75 -5.25
N GLU A 146 18.49 7.52 -5.07
CA GLU A 146 19.11 6.73 -6.14
C GLU A 146 18.10 6.29 -7.20
N ASP A 147 16.94 5.79 -6.75
CA ASP A 147 15.91 5.20 -7.61
C ASP A 147 15.02 6.30 -8.26
N TYR A 148 14.88 7.48 -7.61
CA TYR A 148 13.91 8.51 -8.03
C TYR A 148 14.42 9.96 -7.99
N GLU A 149 15.70 10.21 -7.69
CA GLU A 149 16.24 11.57 -7.49
C GLU A 149 15.45 12.41 -6.45
N ASN A 150 14.81 11.73 -5.50
CA ASN A 150 13.86 12.35 -4.56
C ASN A 150 14.22 12.01 -3.10
N GLY A 151 13.28 12.25 -2.18
CA GLY A 151 13.38 11.92 -0.75
C GLY A 151 13.47 13.13 0.18
N ARG A 152 13.60 14.35 -0.36
CA ARG A 152 13.75 15.59 0.42
C ARG A 152 12.63 15.80 1.44
N SER A 153 11.41 15.40 1.13
CA SER A 153 10.26 15.51 2.03
C SER A 153 10.29 14.51 3.20
N TYR A 154 11.15 13.49 3.13
CA TYR A 154 11.23 12.42 4.12
C TYR A 154 12.53 12.45 4.94
N TYR A 155 13.63 12.95 4.38
CA TYR A 155 14.91 13.06 5.10
C TYR A 155 14.85 13.82 6.43
N PRO A 156 14.00 14.85 6.62
CA PRO A 156 13.83 15.49 7.94
C PRO A 156 13.36 14.53 9.03
N PHE A 157 12.72 13.41 8.68
CA PHE A 157 12.32 12.39 9.65
C PHE A 157 13.44 11.40 9.98
N HIS A 158 14.50 11.31 9.17
CA HIS A 158 15.61 10.38 9.38
C HIS A 158 16.29 10.64 10.73
N GLY A 159 16.45 9.59 11.55
CA GLY A 159 16.97 9.66 12.91
C GLY A 159 15.97 10.23 13.94
N GLY A 160 14.75 10.56 13.54
CA GLY A 160 13.71 11.03 14.46
C GLY A 160 13.15 9.88 15.31
N MET A 161 12.84 10.17 16.57
CA MET A 161 12.16 9.22 17.46
C MET A 161 10.70 9.04 17.03
N VAL A 162 10.25 7.79 16.93
CA VAL A 162 8.86 7.43 16.66
C VAL A 162 8.03 7.63 17.92
N ARG A 163 6.88 8.30 17.80
CA ARG A 163 5.89 8.37 18.87
C ARG A 163 5.36 6.97 19.13
N THR A 164 5.24 6.59 20.40
CA THR A 164 4.68 5.29 20.80
C THR A 164 3.40 5.44 21.60
N PRO A 165 2.55 4.38 21.65
CA PRO A 165 1.41 4.33 22.55
C PRO A 165 1.79 4.54 24.03
N GLN A 166 0.85 5.12 24.78
CA GLN A 166 1.00 5.36 26.22
C GLN A 166 1.11 4.05 27.00
N ARG A 167 0.30 3.06 26.62
CA ARG A 167 0.31 1.72 27.22
C ARG A 167 1.53 0.95 26.77
N PHE A 168 2.27 0.40 27.74
CA PHE A 168 3.51 -0.32 27.47
C PHE A 168 3.30 -1.57 26.60
N GLU A 169 2.22 -2.31 26.82
CA GLU A 169 1.82 -3.51 26.07
C GLU A 169 1.46 -3.24 24.59
N ASP A 170 1.01 -2.02 24.31
CA ASP A 170 0.65 -1.57 22.95
C ASP A 170 1.86 -1.05 22.19
N ARG A 171 2.99 -0.83 22.88
CA ARG A 171 4.20 -0.36 22.20
C ARG A 171 4.68 -1.40 21.19
N PRO A 172 5.25 -0.95 20.06
CA PRO A 172 5.89 -1.81 19.09
C PRO A 172 6.79 -2.86 19.77
N THR A 173 6.32 -4.11 19.82
CA THR A 173 7.01 -5.23 20.45
C THR A 173 7.15 -6.32 19.40
N GLY A 174 8.14 -6.13 18.56
CA GLY A 174 8.55 -7.10 17.56
C GLY A 174 9.99 -6.81 17.22
N SER A 175 10.74 -7.83 16.79
CA SER A 175 11.93 -7.56 16.00
C SER A 175 11.47 -6.74 14.81
N ILE A 176 11.63 -5.42 14.85
CA ILE A 176 11.41 -4.58 13.68
C ILE A 176 12.50 -5.00 12.72
N ARG A 177 12.15 -6.00 11.91
CA ARG A 177 13.03 -6.57 10.93
C ARG A 177 12.97 -5.57 9.80
N CYS A 178 14.13 -5.07 9.38
CA CYS A 178 14.19 -4.44 8.08
C CYS A 178 13.85 -5.54 7.06
N TYR A 179 12.57 -5.59 6.66
CA TYR A 179 12.03 -6.57 5.70
C TYR A 179 12.70 -6.44 4.32
N TYR A 180 13.35 -5.29 4.09
CA TYR A 180 14.13 -5.01 2.90
C TYR A 180 15.56 -4.70 3.29
N PRO A 181 16.54 -4.98 2.42
CA PRO A 181 17.94 -4.77 2.73
C PRO A 181 18.20 -3.29 3.02
N CYS A 182 18.16 -2.93 4.30
CA CYS A 182 18.50 -1.62 4.81
C CYS A 182 20.00 -1.45 4.61
N GLN A 183 20.38 -0.69 3.58
CA GLN A 183 21.78 -0.28 3.35
C GLN A 183 22.24 0.78 4.37
N CYS A 184 21.43 1.06 5.41
CA CYS A 184 21.67 2.05 6.46
C CYS A 184 22.87 1.74 7.38
N GLY A 185 23.50 0.57 7.27
CA GLY A 185 24.70 0.21 8.05
C GLY A 185 24.48 -0.01 9.55
N ARG A 186 23.28 0.24 10.07
CA ARG A 186 22.89 0.09 11.50
C ARG A 186 22.15 -1.21 11.83
N CYS A 187 21.75 -1.98 10.81
CA CYS A 187 20.99 -3.22 11.00
C CYS A 187 21.93 -4.43 10.94
N ALA A 188 21.85 -5.33 11.92
CA ALA A 188 22.60 -6.58 11.90
C ALA A 188 22.26 -7.40 10.63
N PRO A 189 23.24 -8.09 10.01
CA PRO A 189 23.01 -8.90 8.80
C PRO A 189 22.22 -10.17 9.16
N ALA A 190 20.91 -10.05 9.35
CA ALA A 190 20.06 -11.17 9.68
C ALA A 190 19.67 -11.93 8.40
N VAL A 191 20.47 -12.93 8.08
CA VAL A 191 20.11 -14.15 7.32
C VAL A 191 19.47 -13.89 5.95
N TRP A 192 20.34 -13.75 4.96
CA TRP A 192 20.00 -13.84 3.55
C TRP A 192 19.77 -15.31 3.17
N THR A 193 18.53 -15.81 3.21
CA THR A 193 18.20 -17.01 2.44
C THR A 193 17.84 -16.59 1.02
N ALA A 194 18.43 -17.27 0.03
CA ALA A 194 18.36 -16.94 -1.39
C ALA A 194 16.94 -16.93 -2.00
N GLU A 195 15.92 -17.41 -1.27
CA GLU A 195 14.52 -17.47 -1.73
C GLU A 195 13.85 -16.10 -1.88
N TRP A 196 14.26 -15.08 -1.10
CA TRP A 196 13.56 -13.79 -1.08
C TRP A 196 13.96 -12.81 -2.19
N ARG A 197 15.09 -13.06 -2.87
CA ARG A 197 15.57 -12.24 -4.00
C ARG A 197 14.60 -12.27 -5.19
N CYS A 198 13.77 -13.30 -5.28
CA CYS A 198 12.85 -13.56 -6.39
C CYS A 198 11.49 -12.82 -6.28
N ARG A 199 11.05 -12.41 -5.07
CA ARG A 199 9.68 -11.89 -4.85
C ARG A 199 9.50 -10.40 -5.20
N ILE A 200 10.58 -9.64 -5.32
CA ILE A 200 10.56 -8.21 -5.70
C ILE A 200 10.50 -8.02 -7.24
N GLU A 201 10.90 -9.01 -8.03
CA GLU A 201 11.03 -8.85 -9.49
C GLU A 201 9.72 -9.10 -10.27
N ASP A 202 8.62 -9.58 -9.64
CA ASP A 202 7.47 -10.12 -10.41
C ASP A 202 6.12 -9.42 -10.21
N ARG A 203 6.02 -8.26 -9.54
CA ARG A 203 4.73 -7.52 -9.50
C ARG A 203 4.85 -6.06 -9.90
N SER A 204 4.66 -5.90 -11.21
CA SER A 204 4.11 -4.73 -11.92
C SER A 204 4.95 -3.46 -11.92
N PHE A 205 5.91 -3.40 -12.84
CA PHE A 205 5.99 -2.37 -13.90
C PHE A 205 6.90 -2.91 -15.03
N GLY A 206 6.44 -2.83 -16.29
CA GLY A 206 7.06 -3.51 -17.42
C GLY A 206 8.43 -2.94 -17.84
N ARG A 207 9.35 -3.88 -18.12
CA ARG A 207 10.53 -3.85 -19.02
C ARG A 207 11.58 -2.72 -18.84
N TRP A 208 12.82 -3.07 -18.48
CA TRP A 208 13.92 -3.47 -19.39
C TRP A 208 15.21 -3.71 -18.57
N CYS A 209 15.70 -4.95 -18.55
CA CYS A 209 17.08 -5.23 -18.16
C CYS A 209 18.02 -4.75 -19.27
N HIS A 210 18.56 -3.55 -19.14
CA HIS A 210 19.85 -3.22 -19.74
C HIS A 210 20.93 -3.37 -18.68
N GLY A 211 21.38 -4.62 -18.52
CA GLY A 211 22.53 -4.96 -17.71
C GLY A 211 23.77 -4.24 -18.22
N ARG A 212 24.21 -3.21 -17.49
CA ARG A 212 25.60 -2.73 -17.60
C ARG A 212 26.52 -3.73 -16.92
N ASN A 213 26.95 -4.67 -17.74
CA ASN A 213 28.18 -5.43 -17.71
C ASN A 213 29.26 -4.82 -16.78
N ARG A 214 29.46 -5.37 -15.58
CA ARG A 214 30.78 -5.38 -14.93
C ARG A 214 31.28 -6.82 -14.91
N ARG A 215 32.20 -7.09 -15.84
CA ARG A 215 32.91 -8.36 -15.99
C ARG A 215 33.68 -8.66 -14.70
N HIS A 216 33.24 -9.65 -13.92
CA HIS A 216 34.15 -10.41 -13.07
C HIS A 216 34.74 -11.55 -13.91
N ARG A 217 36.06 -11.57 -14.01
CA ARG A 217 36.85 -12.57 -14.73
C ARG A 217 36.83 -13.86 -13.91
N ILE A 218 36.03 -14.83 -14.34
CA ILE A 218 36.05 -16.20 -13.82
C ILE A 218 37.21 -16.91 -14.51
N THR A 219 38.25 -17.29 -13.76
CA THR A 219 39.29 -18.21 -14.23
C THR A 219 38.89 -19.65 -13.91
N PRO A 220 38.91 -20.58 -14.89
CA PRO A 220 38.56 -21.97 -14.64
C PRO A 220 39.79 -22.83 -14.30
N GLY A 221 39.60 -23.75 -13.35
CA GLY A 221 40.25 -25.06 -13.35
C GLY A 221 41.45 -25.23 -12.42
N TRP A 222 41.24 -25.97 -11.32
CA TRP A 222 42.20 -26.96 -10.80
C TRP A 222 41.42 -28.06 -10.04
N LEU A 223 41.17 -29.16 -10.75
CA LEU A 223 40.88 -30.48 -10.20
C LEU A 223 42.21 -31.25 -10.11
N ARG A 224 42.42 -31.99 -9.02
CA ARG A 224 43.67 -32.71 -8.69
C ARG A 224 43.99 -33.84 -9.69
N ARG A 225 45.30 -34.04 -9.97
CA ARG A 225 46.15 -35.22 -9.66
C ARG A 225 47.23 -35.46 -10.72
N ASP A 226 48.46 -35.56 -10.21
CA ASP A 226 49.51 -36.56 -10.45
C ASP A 226 50.03 -36.94 -11.85
N HIS A 227 51.37 -36.89 -11.91
CA HIS A 227 52.33 -37.77 -12.59
C HIS A 227 52.60 -37.65 -14.10
N HIS A 228 53.90 -37.86 -14.38
CA HIS A 228 54.60 -37.99 -15.66
C HIS A 228 54.85 -36.73 -16.52
N ARG A 229 56.02 -36.12 -16.30
CA ARG A 229 56.74 -35.36 -17.33
C ARG A 229 57.97 -36.17 -17.74
N SER A 230 57.89 -36.83 -18.89
CA SER A 230 59.06 -37.29 -19.63
C SER A 230 59.58 -36.15 -20.50
N MET A 231 60.89 -35.91 -20.36
CA MET A 231 61.88 -35.49 -21.36
C MET A 231 61.42 -34.67 -22.58
N GLU A 232 61.98 -33.47 -22.71
CA GLU A 232 62.81 -33.12 -23.88
C GLU A 232 63.56 -31.80 -23.62
N ALA A 233 64.87 -31.82 -23.86
CA ALA A 233 65.78 -30.68 -23.80
C ALA A 233 65.74 -29.87 -25.10
N PRO A 234 66.24 -28.62 -25.09
CA PRO A 234 67.44 -28.42 -25.90
C PRO A 234 68.49 -27.46 -25.30
N ARG A 235 69.74 -27.91 -25.45
CA ARG A 235 71.05 -27.22 -25.49
C ARG A 235 71.55 -26.49 -24.25
#